data_AF-A0A8S3DNS2-F1
#
_entry.id   AF-A0A8S3DNS2-F1
#
_cell.length_a   1.000
_cell.length_b   1.000
_cell.length_c   1.000
_cell.angle_alpha   90.00
_cell.angle_beta   90.00
_cell.angle_gamma   90.00
#
_symmetry.space_group_name_H-M   'P 1'
#
loop_
_entity.id
_entity.type
_entity.pdbx_description
1 polymer ?
#
loop_
_entity_poly.entity_id
_entity_poly.type
_entity_poly.pdbx_seq_one_letter_code
_entity_poly.pdbx_strand_id
1 'polypeptide(L)'
;MIERPTRFLLLFSFDCKVRRESTNLQDMFIAHIGAMDCFALALRKMARLFEDKKYDILVQQRYASYNETDIGKKIEAGTATFEELHAFIKKNGEPAKTSGEQEKFEVIFNRYLD
;
A
#
# COMPACT_ATOMS: atom_id res chain seq x y z
N MET A 1 23.04 8.61 -11.81
CA MET A 1 21.73 7.95 -11.56
C MET A 1 20.69 8.72 -12.34
N ILE A 2 20.09 8.09 -13.34
CA ILE A 2 19.21 8.71 -14.32
C ILE A 2 17.86 8.99 -13.65
N GLU A 3 17.53 10.26 -13.43
CA GLU A 3 16.16 10.69 -13.21
C GLU A 3 15.35 10.36 -14.47
N ARG A 4 14.59 9.27 -14.44
CA ARG A 4 13.52 9.10 -15.41
C ARG A 4 12.35 9.95 -14.90
N PRO A 5 11.89 10.96 -15.64
CA PRO A 5 10.59 11.55 -15.36
C PRO A 5 9.56 10.48 -15.72
N THR A 6 9.14 9.68 -14.75
CA THR A 6 7.89 8.95 -14.87
C THR A 6 6.82 10.03 -14.97
N ARG A 7 6.45 10.38 -16.21
CA ARG A 7 5.17 11.03 -16.50
C ARG A 7 4.10 10.13 -15.90
N PHE A 8 3.74 10.40 -14.65
CA PHE A 8 2.50 9.99 -14.02
C PHE A 8 1.38 10.86 -14.63
N LEU A 9 1.23 10.80 -15.95
CA LEU A 9 0.01 11.19 -16.65
C LEU A 9 -0.82 9.91 -16.82
N LEU A 10 -1.09 9.24 -15.69
CA LEU A 10 -2.24 8.35 -15.57
C LEU A 10 -3.45 9.27 -15.45
N LEU A 11 -3.92 9.79 -16.59
CA LEU A 11 -5.25 10.37 -16.67
C LEU A 11 -6.24 9.23 -16.39
N PHE A 12 -7.22 9.45 -15.49
CA PHE A 12 -8.25 8.45 -15.21
C PHE A 12 -9.08 8.20 -16.47
N SER A 13 -8.75 7.14 -17.21
CA SER A 13 -9.54 6.67 -18.35
C SER A 13 -10.77 5.93 -17.84
N PHE A 14 -11.96 6.48 -18.09
CA PHE A 14 -13.22 5.80 -17.81
C PHE A 14 -13.52 4.78 -18.92
N ASP A 15 -12.83 3.64 -18.88
CA ASP A 15 -13.20 2.46 -19.68
C ASP A 15 -14.36 1.71 -19.01
N CYS A 16 -15.53 2.35 -19.04
CA CYS A 16 -16.75 1.88 -18.40
C CYS A 16 -17.88 1.82 -19.43
N LYS A 17 -18.77 0.85 -19.28
CA LYS A 17 -19.99 0.74 -20.09
C LYS A 17 -21.22 0.77 -19.20
N VAL A 18 -22.27 1.43 -19.68
CA VAL A 18 -23.60 1.33 -19.06
C VAL A 18 -24.11 -0.11 -19.10
N ARG A 19 -25.00 -0.46 -18.17
CA ARG A 19 -25.62 -1.78 -18.14
C ARG A 19 -26.57 -1.92 -19.34
N ARG A 20 -26.85 -3.16 -19.76
CA ARG A 20 -27.67 -3.44 -20.94
C ARG A 20 -29.09 -2.85 -20.85
N GLU A 21 -29.65 -2.82 -19.64
CA GLU A 21 -30.99 -2.27 -19.36
C GLU A 21 -31.00 -0.72 -19.34
N SER A 22 -29.82 -0.09 -19.27
CA SER A 22 -29.67 1.37 -19.27
C SER A 22 -29.51 1.86 -20.72
N THR A 23 -30.64 2.05 -21.39
CA THR A 23 -30.71 2.38 -22.82
C THR A 23 -30.84 3.87 -23.09
N ASN A 24 -31.16 4.68 -22.07
CA ASN A 24 -31.35 6.11 -22.24
C ASN A 24 -30.01 6.84 -22.28
N LEU A 25 -29.92 7.91 -23.07
CA LEU A 25 -28.71 8.74 -23.15
C LEU A 25 -28.35 9.37 -21.78
N GLN A 26 -29.35 9.67 -20.96
CA GLN A 26 -29.16 10.20 -19.61
C GLN A 26 -28.40 9.23 -18.69
N ASP A 27 -28.56 7.92 -18.90
CA ASP A 27 -27.89 6.91 -18.08
C ASP A 27 -26.37 6.94 -18.29
N MET A 28 -25.90 7.34 -19.49
CA MET A 28 -24.47 7.53 -19.74
C MET A 28 -23.91 8.66 -18.88
N PHE A 29 -24.63 9.78 -18.75
CA PHE A 29 -24.21 10.89 -17.90
C PHE A 29 -24.23 10.51 -16.42
N ILE A 30 -25.31 9.87 -15.97
CA ILE A 30 -25.44 9.43 -14.58
C ILE A 30 -24.32 8.46 -14.20
N ALA A 31 -23.98 7.51 -15.09
CA ALA A 31 -22.89 6.56 -14.85
C ALA A 31 -21.53 7.24 -14.70
N HIS A 32 -21.20 8.21 -15.56
CA HIS A 32 -19.93 8.93 -15.46
C HIS A 32 -19.87 9.84 -14.25
N ILE A 33 -20.95 10.56 -13.94
CA ILE A 33 -21.03 11.42 -12.74
C ILE A 33 -20.84 10.58 -11.48
N GLY A 34 -21.57 9.46 -11.36
CA GLY A 34 -21.44 8.57 -10.20
C GLY A 34 -20.03 7.99 -10.05
N ALA A 35 -19.38 7.64 -11.16
CA ALA A 35 -17.99 7.17 -11.13
C ALA A 35 -17.02 8.30 -10.72
N MET A 36 -17.18 9.50 -11.27
CA MET A 36 -16.39 10.69 -10.89
C MET A 36 -16.54 11.04 -9.40
N ASP A 37 -17.76 11.03 -8.87
CA ASP A 37 -18.04 11.31 -7.46
C ASP A 37 -17.42 10.25 -6.53
N CYS A 38 -17.52 8.97 -6.90
CA CYS A 38 -16.88 7.88 -6.16
C CYS A 38 -15.35 8.05 -6.12
N PHE A 39 -14.72 8.36 -7.25
CA PHE A 39 -13.28 8.61 -7.30
C PHE A 39 -12.88 9.87 -6.53
N ALA A 40 -13.65 10.95 -6.62
CA ALA A 40 -13.38 12.18 -5.88
C ALA A 40 -13.45 11.95 -4.37
N LEU A 41 -14.46 11.20 -3.90
CA LEU A 41 -14.60 10.82 -2.49
C LEU A 41 -13.43 9.93 -2.04
N ALA A 42 -13.10 8.90 -2.82
CA ALA A 42 -11.99 8.00 -2.54
C ALA A 42 -10.66 8.76 -2.46
N LEU A 43 -10.38 9.65 -3.41
CA LEU A 43 -9.16 10.44 -3.44
C LEU A 43 -9.03 11.34 -2.20
N ARG A 44 -10.12 12.00 -1.78
CA ARG A 44 -10.12 12.84 -0.57
C ARG A 44 -9.89 12.01 0.70
N LYS A 45 -10.49 10.83 0.80
CA LYS A 45 -10.31 9.93 1.95
C LYS A 45 -8.89 9.37 2.01
N MET A 46 -8.36 8.92 0.88
CA MET A 46 -7.01 8.40 0.77
C MET A 46 -5.95 9.48 0.99
N ALA A 47 -6.17 10.72 0.54
CA ALA A 47 -5.25 11.83 0.84
C ALA A 47 -5.07 12.02 2.35
N ARG A 48 -6.17 12.04 3.12
CA ARG A 48 -6.12 12.10 4.59
C ARG A 48 -5.41 10.89 5.21
N LEU A 49 -5.63 9.70 4.63
CA LEU A 49 -4.97 8.48 5.08
C LEU A 49 -3.44 8.56 4.95
N PHE A 50 -2.96 9.09 3.82
CA PHE A 50 -1.54 9.28 3.56
C PHE A 50 -0.93 10.40 4.42
N GLU A 51 -1.65 11.49 4.66
CA GLU A 51 -1.19 12.58 5.54
C GLU A 51 -0.99 12.10 7.00
N ASP A 52 -1.89 11.26 7.50
CA ASP A 52 -1.84 10.75 8.86
C ASP A 52 -0.70 9.74 9.13
N LYS A 53 -0.07 9.18 8.07
CA LYS A 53 1.07 8.22 8.13
C LYS A 53 0.89 7.02 9.07
N LYS A 54 -0.34 6.71 9.52
CA LYS A 54 -0.59 5.60 10.46
C LYS A 54 -0.23 4.24 9.87
N TYR A 55 -0.46 4.06 8.56
CA TYR A 55 -0.04 2.85 7.84
C TYR A 55 1.47 2.74 7.74
N ASP A 56 2.17 3.84 7.44
CA ASP A 56 3.63 3.85 7.32
C ASP A 56 4.29 3.42 8.64
N ILE A 57 3.78 3.90 9.77
CA ILE A 57 4.28 3.53 11.10
C ILE A 57 4.11 2.02 11.35
N LEU A 58 2.95 1.46 11.02
CA LEU A 58 2.67 0.03 11.24
C LEU A 58 3.53 -0.86 10.33
N VAL A 59 3.75 -0.45 9.07
CA VAL A 59 4.65 -1.16 8.15
C VAL A 59 6.09 -1.06 8.63
N GLN A 60 6.54 0.13 9.08
CA GLN A 60 7.88 0.30 9.65
C GLN A 60 8.09 -0.59 10.88
N GLN A 61 7.10 -0.68 11.78
CA GLN A 61 7.17 -1.58 12.93
C GLN A 61 7.31 -3.05 12.52
N ARG A 62 6.57 -3.47 11.49
CA ARG A 62 6.63 -4.86 10.99
C ARG A 62 7.99 -5.20 10.36
N TYR A 63 8.60 -4.25 9.65
CA TYR A 63 9.90 -4.45 8.98
C TYR A 63 11.08 -3.87 9.77
N ALA A 64 10.88 -3.50 11.04
CA ALA A 64 11.91 -2.91 11.89
C ALA A 64 13.17 -3.79 11.99
N SER A 65 13.02 -5.11 11.95
CA SER A 65 14.14 -6.06 11.98
C SER A 65 15.14 -5.88 10.84
N TYR A 66 14.69 -5.44 9.66
CA TYR A 66 15.56 -5.18 8.52
C TYR A 66 16.33 -3.85 8.67
N ASN A 67 15.72 -2.85 9.30
CA ASN A 67 16.33 -1.53 9.48
C ASN A 67 17.17 -1.39 10.75
N GLU A 68 16.85 -2.13 11.81
CA GLU A 68 17.48 -1.98 13.13
C GLU A 68 18.64 -2.96 13.35
N THR A 69 18.66 -4.10 12.65
CA THR A 69 19.72 -5.11 12.81
C THR A 69 20.84 -4.93 11.77
N ASP A 70 22.09 -5.15 12.19
CA ASP A 70 23.24 -5.10 11.28
C ASP A 70 23.18 -6.17 10.19
N ILE A 71 22.61 -7.36 10.51
CA ILE A 71 22.31 -8.39 9.51
C ILE A 71 21.25 -7.89 8.53
N GLY A 72 20.18 -7.26 9.01
CA GLY A 72 19.10 -6.72 8.18
C GLY A 72 19.59 -5.71 7.15
N LYS A 73 20.44 -4.77 7.58
CA LYS A 73 21.08 -3.78 6.69
C LYS A 73 22.00 -4.43 5.67
N LYS A 74 22.77 -5.46 6.06
CA LYS A 74 23.63 -6.23 5.14
C LYS A 74 22.83 -7.02 4.11
N ILE A 75 21.65 -7.52 4.50
CA ILE A 75 20.72 -8.20 3.59
C ILE A 75 20.15 -7.19 2.58
N GLU A 76 19.73 -6.02 3.03
CA GLU A 76 19.22 -4.96 2.15
C GLU A 76 20.30 -4.45 1.18
N ALA A 77 21.55 -4.32 1.65
CA ALA A 77 22.69 -3.92 0.84
C ALA A 77 23.20 -5.04 -0.11
N GLY A 78 22.69 -6.27 0.01
CA GLY A 78 23.11 -7.41 -0.80
C GLY A 78 24.53 -7.93 -0.51
N THR A 79 25.14 -7.51 0.61
CA THR A 79 26.51 -7.89 0.99
C THR A 79 26.56 -9.04 1.98
N ALA A 80 25.41 -9.52 2.48
CA ALA A 80 25.34 -10.64 3.40
C ALA A 80 25.75 -11.96 2.72
N THR A 81 26.60 -12.74 3.38
CA THR A 81 26.98 -14.09 2.94
C THR A 81 26.23 -15.17 3.72
N PHE A 82 26.10 -16.37 3.15
CA PHE A 82 25.44 -17.50 3.82
C PHE A 82 26.13 -17.91 5.13
N GLU A 83 27.44 -17.74 5.23
CA GLU A 83 28.21 -18.04 6.45
C GLU A 83 27.83 -17.09 7.60
N GLU A 84 27.69 -15.79 7.31
CA GLU A 84 27.27 -14.79 8.30
C GLU A 84 25.83 -15.04 8.78
N LEU A 85 24.92 -15.40 7.86
CA LEU A 85 23.53 -15.73 8.20
C LEU A 85 23.44 -16.99 9.08
N HIS A 86 24.23 -18.01 8.77
CA HIS A 86 24.26 -19.24 9.55
C HIS A 86 24.82 -19.00 10.97
N ALA A 87 25.89 -18.22 11.09
CA ALA A 87 26.44 -17.83 12.39
C ALA A 87 25.44 -17.02 13.24
N PHE A 88 24.67 -16.13 12.58
CA PHE A 88 23.63 -15.35 13.23
C PHE A 88 22.47 -16.21 13.76
N ILE A 89 21.92 -17.11 12.93
CA ILE A 89 20.82 -18.01 13.35
C ILE A 89 21.30 -18.95 14.46
N LYS A 90 22.53 -19.47 14.37
CA LYS A 90 23.09 -20.34 15.41
C LYS A 90 23.20 -19.64 16.78
N LYS A 91 23.40 -18.32 16.80
CA LYS A 91 23.50 -17.52 18.02
C LYS A 91 22.13 -17.03 18.54
N ASN A 92 21.22 -16.66 17.64
CA ASN A 92 19.94 -16.04 17.98
C ASN A 92 18.75 -17.01 18.03
N GLY A 93 18.90 -18.24 17.53
CA GLY A 93 17.84 -19.25 17.53
C GLY A 93 16.77 -19.02 16.46
N GLU A 94 15.61 -19.68 16.62
CA GLU A 94 14.48 -19.55 15.70
C GLU A 94 13.77 -18.20 15.85
N PRO A 95 13.36 -17.56 14.73
CA PRO A 95 12.64 -16.30 14.77
C PRO A 95 11.23 -16.50 15.35
N ALA A 96 10.81 -15.59 16.23
CA ALA A 96 9.46 -15.56 16.75
C ALA A 96 8.45 -15.19 15.66
N LYS A 97 7.32 -15.92 15.59
CA LYS A 97 6.19 -15.57 14.71
C LYS A 97 5.49 -14.34 15.26
N THR A 98 5.51 -13.25 14.51
CA THR A 98 4.74 -12.03 14.81
C THR A 98 3.37 -12.08 14.14
N SER A 99 2.34 -11.57 14.82
CA SER A 99 1.00 -11.41 14.25
C SER A 99 1.01 -10.35 13.13
N GLY A 100 0.18 -10.57 12.10
CA GLY A 100 -0.01 -9.61 11.01
C GLY A 100 -0.98 -8.48 11.34
N GLU A 101 -1.65 -8.53 12.49
CA GLU A 101 -2.64 -7.53 12.98
C GLU A 101 -3.67 -7.09 11.91
N GLN A 102 -4.10 -7.99 11.03
CA GLN A 102 -4.95 -7.64 9.88
C GLN A 102 -6.23 -6.89 10.29
N GLU A 103 -6.89 -7.35 11.36
CA GLU A 103 -8.11 -6.71 11.89
C GLU A 103 -7.87 -5.25 12.30
N LYS A 104 -6.69 -4.94 12.87
CA LYS A 104 -6.31 -3.58 13.24
C LYS A 104 -6.18 -2.69 12.00
N PHE A 105 -5.60 -3.20 10.92
CA PHE A 105 -5.51 -2.48 9.65
C PHE A 105 -6.89 -2.21 9.05
N GLU A 106 -7.82 -3.18 9.14
CA GLU A 106 -9.19 -3.03 8.65
C GLU A 106 -9.99 -2.01 9.48
N VAL A 107 -9.86 -2.02 10.80
CA VAL A 107 -10.51 -1.04 11.69
C VAL A 107 -9.99 0.38 11.42
N ILE A 108 -8.68 0.53 11.21
CA ILE A 108 -8.11 1.82 10.84
C ILE A 108 -8.67 2.27 9.49
N PHE A 109 -8.70 1.39 8.48
CA PHE A 109 -9.21 1.71 7.15
C PHE A 109 -10.66 2.20 7.20
N ASN A 110 -11.53 1.46 7.88
CA ASN A 110 -12.95 1.78 7.98
C ASN A 110 -13.19 3.14 8.63
N ARG A 111 -12.35 3.56 9.59
CA ARG A 111 -12.45 4.89 10.21
C ARG A 111 -12.22 6.05 9.23
N TYR A 112 -11.50 5.83 8.13
CA TYR A 112 -11.35 6.84 7.07
C TYR A 112 -12.42 6.75 6.00
N LEU A 113 -13.12 5.60 5.95
CA LEU A 113 -14.25 5.36 5.06
C LEU A 113 -15.54 5.96 5.60
N ASP A 114 -15.67 6.18 6.91
CA ASP A 114 -16.74 6.99 7.49
C ASP A 114 -16.57 8.49 7.18
#